data_AF-A0AAD3M8D7-F1
#
_entry.id   AF-A0AAD3M8D7-F1
#
_cell.length_a   1.000
_cell.length_b   1.000
_cell.length_c   1.000
_cell.angle_alpha   90.00
_cell.angle_beta   90.00
_cell.angle_gamma   90.00
#
_symmetry.space_group_name_H-M   'P 1'
#
loop_
_entity.id
_entity.type
_entity.pdbx_description
1 polymer ?
#
loop_
_entity_poly.entity_id
_entity_poly.type
_entity_poly.pdbx_seq_one_letter_code
_entity_poly.pdbx_strand_id
1 'polypeptide(L)'
;EPSLEIKQQEVPEPMVNLQFVKNDSYEKGTDLMVVNVYMKGICRDTARVIFREQDFTLIFQTSDANFLRLHSDCGPNTVFKWQVKLRNLIQPEQCSYSFTPSRLDITLKKRHSQRWGGLEAPATQ
;
A
#
# COMPACT_ATOMS: atom_id res chain seq x y z
N GLU A 1 -10.80 10.99 -41.98
CA GLU A 1 -10.27 11.85 -40.90
C GLU A 1 -10.03 10.95 -39.69
N PRO A 2 -8.80 10.82 -39.15
CA PRO A 2 -8.55 9.90 -38.05
C PRO A 2 -9.01 10.53 -36.73
N SER A 3 -9.88 9.80 -36.03
CA SER A 3 -10.41 10.15 -34.71
C SER A 3 -9.25 10.22 -33.71
N LEU A 4 -9.01 11.40 -33.15
CA LEU A 4 -8.03 11.61 -32.10
C LEU A 4 -8.51 10.88 -30.83
N GLU A 5 -7.89 9.74 -30.54
CA GLU A 5 -8.00 9.03 -29.27
C GLU A 5 -7.51 9.98 -28.16
N ILE A 6 -8.46 10.65 -27.50
CA ILE A 6 -8.20 11.42 -26.30
C ILE A 6 -7.78 10.41 -25.23
N LYS A 7 -6.46 10.26 -25.05
CA LYS A 7 -5.90 9.67 -23.83
C LYS A 7 -6.41 10.52 -22.68
N GLN A 8 -7.45 10.03 -22.01
CA GLN A 8 -7.93 10.60 -20.77
C GLN A 8 -6.76 10.59 -19.79
N GLN A 9 -6.14 11.76 -19.63
CA GLN A 9 -5.18 12.01 -18.59
C GLN A 9 -6.01 12.08 -17.32
N GLU A 10 -6.16 10.94 -16.63
CA GLU A 10 -6.82 10.85 -15.33
C GLU A 10 -6.17 11.89 -14.42
N VAL A 11 -6.91 12.97 -14.15
CA VAL A 11 -6.53 13.94 -13.14
C VAL A 11 -6.42 13.14 -11.84
N PRO A 12 -5.25 13.11 -11.17
CA PRO A 12 -5.11 12.32 -9.95
C PRO A 12 -6.17 12.80 -8.98
N GLU A 13 -7.12 11.93 -8.61
CA GLU A 13 -8.06 12.21 -7.54
C GLU A 13 -7.26 12.73 -6.33
N PRO A 14 -7.69 13.79 -5.64
CA PRO A 14 -6.94 14.33 -4.51
C PRO A 14 -6.74 13.24 -3.45
N MET A 15 -5.50 12.72 -3.35
CA MET A 15 -5.15 11.65 -2.44
C MET A 15 -4.55 12.21 -1.16
N VAL A 16 -4.99 11.71 0.00
CA VAL A 16 -4.41 12.04 1.29
C VAL A 16 -3.23 11.12 1.57
N ASN A 17 -2.02 11.68 1.66
CA ASN A 17 -0.82 10.91 1.98
C ASN A 17 -0.76 10.63 3.49
N LEU A 18 -0.76 9.35 3.85
CA LEU A 18 -0.62 8.88 5.21
C LEU A 18 0.87 8.66 5.53
N GLN A 19 1.32 9.27 6.63
CA GLN A 19 2.66 9.00 7.17
C GLN A 19 2.71 7.68 7.95
N PHE A 20 1.60 7.32 8.60
CA PHE A 20 1.51 6.13 9.44
C PHE A 20 0.20 5.39 9.17
N VAL A 21 0.30 4.06 9.02
CA VAL A 21 -0.83 3.14 9.04
C VAL A 21 -0.48 2.03 10.02
N LYS A 22 -1.43 1.65 10.87
CA LYS A 22 -1.24 0.55 11.81
C LYS A 22 -0.95 -0.73 11.04
N ASN A 23 0.29 -1.22 11.15
CA ASN A 23 0.74 -2.40 10.45
C ASN A 23 1.74 -3.20 11.29
N ASP A 24 1.98 -4.43 10.89
CA ASP A 24 3.07 -5.28 11.39
C ASP A 24 3.68 -6.04 10.21
N SER A 25 4.95 -6.45 10.33
CA SER A 25 5.64 -7.17 9.25
C SER A 25 6.49 -8.31 9.78
N TYR A 26 6.50 -9.43 9.06
CA TYR A 26 7.29 -10.59 9.42
C TYR A 26 7.88 -11.30 8.20
N GLU A 27 9.02 -11.95 8.39
CA GLU A 27 9.68 -12.74 7.35
C GLU A 27 9.02 -14.13 7.24
N LYS A 28 8.53 -14.49 6.06
CA LYS A 28 8.02 -15.84 5.76
C LYS A 28 9.10 -16.60 4.99
N GLY A 29 9.93 -17.33 5.72
CA GLY A 29 11.13 -17.94 5.16
C GLY A 29 12.18 -16.88 4.79
N THR A 30 13.10 -17.22 3.88
CA THR A 30 14.20 -16.33 3.48
C THR A 30 13.83 -15.37 2.35
N ASP A 31 12.78 -15.69 1.61
CA ASP A 31 12.43 -15.05 0.33
C ASP A 31 11.26 -14.08 0.39
N LEU A 32 10.41 -14.18 1.41
CA LEU A 32 9.17 -13.41 1.49
C LEU A 32 9.16 -12.53 2.73
N MET A 33 8.60 -11.34 2.57
CA MET A 33 8.22 -10.44 3.66
C MET A 33 6.71 -10.26 3.60
N VAL A 34 6.01 -10.46 4.70
CA VAL A 34 4.56 -10.27 4.78
C VAL A 34 4.27 -9.07 5.65
N VAL A 35 3.46 -8.14 5.15
CA VAL A 35 3.01 -6.94 5.85
C VAL A 35 1.51 -7.06 6.10
N ASN A 36 1.11 -7.06 7.36
CA ASN A 36 -0.28 -7.08 7.80
C ASN A 36 -0.72 -5.64 8.09
N VAL A 37 -1.67 -5.12 7.32
CA VAL A 37 -2.23 -3.78 7.50
C VAL A 37 -3.56 -3.87 8.23
N TYR A 38 -3.61 -3.39 9.47
CA TYR A 38 -4.77 -3.52 10.35
C TYR A 38 -5.76 -2.38 10.11
N MET A 39 -6.57 -2.53 9.08
CA MET A 39 -7.61 -1.58 8.71
C MET A 39 -8.91 -2.32 8.41
N LYS A 40 -9.99 -1.91 9.07
CA LYS A 40 -11.33 -2.44 8.79
C LYS A 40 -11.99 -1.62 7.69
N GLY A 41 -13.03 -2.18 7.07
CA GLY A 41 -13.89 -1.44 6.15
C GLY A 41 -13.18 -0.89 4.90
N ILE A 42 -12.05 -1.48 4.48
CA ILE A 42 -11.42 -1.12 3.22
C ILE A 42 -12.38 -1.45 2.06
N CYS A 43 -12.65 -0.47 1.20
CA CYS A 43 -13.40 -0.65 -0.03
C CYS A 43 -12.54 -1.40 -1.06
N ARG A 44 -12.80 -2.70 -1.23
CA ARG A 44 -11.98 -3.61 -2.05
C ARG A 44 -11.97 -3.22 -3.53
N ASP A 45 -13.05 -2.64 -4.03
CA ASP A 45 -13.18 -2.28 -5.44
C ASP A 45 -12.25 -1.10 -5.82
N THR A 46 -11.96 -0.24 -4.85
CA THR A 46 -11.07 0.93 -5.03
C THR A 46 -9.65 0.70 -4.53
N ALA A 47 -9.46 -0.30 -3.67
CA ALA A 47 -8.19 -0.52 -3.00
C ALA A 47 -7.22 -1.27 -3.92
N ARG A 48 -5.99 -0.77 -4.00
CA ARG A 48 -4.93 -1.35 -4.82
C ARG A 48 -3.56 -1.15 -4.17
N VAL A 49 -2.68 -2.11 -4.38
CA VAL A 49 -1.26 -1.99 -4.01
C VAL A 49 -0.43 -1.89 -5.27
N ILE A 50 0.39 -0.85 -5.36
CA ILE A 50 1.35 -0.64 -6.45
C ILE A 50 2.72 -1.04 -5.92
N PHE A 51 3.33 -2.04 -6.53
CA PHE A 51 4.68 -2.49 -6.20
C PHE A 51 5.71 -1.85 -7.12
N ARG A 52 6.84 -1.44 -6.55
CA ARG A 52 8.04 -0.95 -7.25
C ARG A 52 9.27 -1.61 -6.65
N GLU A 53 10.41 -1.52 -7.33
CA GLU A 53 11.61 -2.23 -6.89
C GLU A 53 12.04 -1.91 -5.45
N GLN A 54 11.80 -0.69 -4.97
CA GLN A 54 12.26 -0.19 -3.66
C GLN A 54 11.12 0.37 -2.78
N ASP A 55 9.87 0.28 -3.22
CA ASP A 55 8.72 0.72 -2.42
C ASP A 55 7.45 -0.04 -2.79
N PHE A 56 6.46 0.03 -1.91
CA PHE A 56 5.09 -0.22 -2.31
C PHE A 56 4.19 0.94 -1.87
N THR A 57 3.10 1.14 -2.61
CA THR A 57 2.09 2.15 -2.31
C THR A 57 0.74 1.46 -2.17
N LEU A 58 0.17 1.49 -0.98
CA LEU A 58 -1.22 1.12 -0.73
C LEU A 58 -2.11 2.34 -0.98
N ILE A 59 -3.09 2.19 -1.88
CA ILE A 59 -4.13 3.17 -2.18
C ILE A 59 -5.46 2.55 -1.78
N PHE A 60 -6.26 3.25 -0.98
CA PHE A 60 -7.51 2.69 -0.48
C PHE A 60 -8.50 3.77 -0.04
N GLN A 61 -9.78 3.42 -0.02
CA GLN A 61 -10.82 4.11 0.73
C GLN A 61 -11.23 3.23 1.93
N THR A 62 -11.67 3.84 3.02
CA THR A 62 -12.17 3.12 4.20
C THR A 62 -13.38 3.79 4.81
N SER A 63 -14.32 2.98 5.28
CA SER A 63 -15.46 3.42 6.09
C SER A 63 -15.22 3.23 7.60
N ASP A 64 -13.99 2.97 8.04
CA ASP A 64 -13.67 2.82 9.47
C ASP A 64 -13.80 4.15 10.20
N ALA A 65 -14.88 4.29 10.97
CA ALA A 65 -15.17 5.50 11.73
C ALA A 65 -14.06 5.87 12.73
N ASN A 66 -13.32 4.91 13.28
CA ASN A 66 -12.22 5.22 14.20
C ASN A 66 -11.05 5.87 13.47
N PHE A 67 -10.74 5.36 12.27
CA PHE A 67 -9.70 5.92 11.42
C PHE A 67 -10.09 7.32 10.92
N LEU A 68 -11.30 7.47 10.38
CA LEU A 68 -11.79 8.74 9.85
C LEU A 68 -11.85 9.83 10.93
N ARG A 69 -12.13 9.50 12.19
CA ARG A 69 -12.08 10.46 13.31
C ARG A 69 -10.70 11.06 13.56
N LEU A 70 -9.62 10.37 13.17
CA LEU A 70 -8.24 10.90 13.25
C LEU A 70 -7.89 11.79 12.05
N HIS A 71 -8.74 11.80 11.02
CA HIS A 71 -8.58 12.57 9.79
C HIS A 71 -9.86 13.40 9.56
N SER A 72 -10.10 14.41 10.41
CA SER A 72 -11.38 15.14 10.51
C SER A 72 -11.87 15.77 9.21
N ASP A 73 -10.97 16.08 8.27
CA ASP A 73 -11.31 16.66 6.97
C ASP A 73 -11.58 15.60 5.89
N CYS A 74 -11.56 14.32 6.26
CA CYS A 74 -11.69 13.17 5.36
C CYS A 74 -12.99 12.40 5.62
N GLY A 75 -13.50 11.75 4.58
CA GLY A 75 -14.71 10.92 4.63
C GLY A 75 -14.52 9.56 3.94
N PRO A 76 -15.59 8.76 3.83
CA PRO A 76 -15.52 7.42 3.23
C PRO A 76 -15.14 7.44 1.75
N ASN A 77 -15.37 8.56 1.04
CA ASN A 77 -14.98 8.75 -0.35
C ASN A 77 -13.55 9.29 -0.50
N THR A 78 -12.87 9.62 0.59
CA THR A 78 -11.49 10.12 0.54
C THR A 78 -10.54 8.98 0.19
N VAL A 79 -9.74 9.18 -0.85
CA VAL A 79 -8.70 8.24 -1.25
C VAL A 79 -7.45 8.48 -0.41
N PHE A 80 -7.06 7.48 0.37
CA PHE A 80 -5.85 7.48 1.17
C PHE A 80 -4.71 6.78 0.43
N LYS A 81 -3.50 7.30 0.62
CA LYS A 81 -2.26 6.76 0.06
C LYS A 81 -1.24 6.54 1.16
N TRP A 82 -0.80 5.30 1.36
CA TRP A 82 0.30 4.96 2.26
C TRP A 82 1.44 4.36 1.46
N GLN A 83 2.59 5.03 1.47
CA GLN A 83 3.79 4.57 0.76
C GLN A 83 4.85 4.15 1.76
N VAL A 84 5.43 2.98 1.54
CA VAL A 84 6.50 2.44 2.38
C VAL A 84 7.77 2.29 1.55
N LYS A 85 8.82 3.00 1.93
CA LYS A 85 10.16 2.84 1.35
C LYS A 85 10.82 1.61 1.96
N LEU A 86 11.06 0.60 1.14
CA LEU A 86 11.61 -0.67 1.59
C LEU A 86 13.11 -0.55 1.82
N ARG A 87 13.59 -1.25 2.85
CA ARG A 87 15.03 -1.33 3.15
C ARG A 87 15.82 -2.02 2.03
N ASN A 88 15.20 -3.02 1.41
CA ASN A 88 15.83 -3.87 0.39
C ASN A 88 14.90 -3.99 -0.82
N LEU A 89 15.48 -4.43 -1.94
CA LEU A 89 14.77 -4.53 -3.20
C LEU A 89 13.83 -5.73 -3.26
N ILE A 90 12.72 -5.57 -3.98
CA ILE A 90 11.73 -6.61 -4.26
C ILE A 90 11.67 -6.96 -5.76
N GLN A 91 10.92 -8.02 -6.07
CA GLN A 91 10.46 -8.36 -7.41
C GLN A 91 8.98 -7.97 -7.51
N PRO A 92 8.64 -6.77 -8.01
CA PRO A 92 7.27 -6.24 -7.99
C PRO A 92 6.25 -7.18 -8.63
N GLU A 93 6.64 -7.86 -9.70
CA GLU A 93 5.80 -8.75 -10.50
C GLU A 93 5.44 -10.05 -9.76
N GLN A 94 6.19 -10.39 -8.71
CA GLN A 94 5.96 -11.55 -7.85
C GLN A 94 5.36 -11.18 -6.48
N CYS A 95 5.11 -9.89 -6.25
CA CYS A 95 4.41 -9.43 -5.05
C CYS A 95 2.90 -9.60 -5.22
N SER A 96 2.20 -9.76 -4.11
CA SER A 96 0.75 -9.95 -4.10
C SER A 96 0.13 -9.35 -2.86
N TYR A 97 -1.19 -9.16 -2.88
CA TYR A 97 -1.93 -8.72 -1.70
C TYR A 97 -3.31 -9.39 -1.67
N SER A 98 -3.85 -9.56 -0.47
CA SER A 98 -5.17 -10.14 -0.26
C SER A 98 -5.90 -9.47 0.90
N PHE A 99 -7.22 -9.35 0.76
CA PHE A 99 -8.07 -8.78 1.81
C PHE A 99 -8.67 -9.86 2.68
N THR A 100 -8.56 -9.70 3.98
CA THR A 100 -9.35 -10.42 4.98
C THR A 100 -10.47 -9.51 5.50
N PRO A 101 -11.39 -10.00 6.36
CA PRO A 101 -12.40 -9.13 6.97
C PRO A 101 -11.84 -8.01 7.86
N SER A 102 -10.65 -8.18 8.42
CA SER A 102 -10.11 -7.26 9.45
C SER A 102 -8.76 -6.64 9.12
N ARG A 103 -8.12 -7.06 8.02
CA ARG A 103 -6.80 -6.59 7.58
C ARG A 103 -6.54 -6.85 6.10
N LEU A 104 -5.57 -6.15 5.56
CA LEU A 104 -4.97 -6.39 4.24
C LEU A 104 -3.59 -7.04 4.44
N ASP A 105 -3.37 -8.18 3.80
CA ASP A 105 -2.08 -8.89 3.85
C ASP A 105 -1.34 -8.61 2.54
N ILE A 106 -0.15 -8.02 2.62
CA ILE A 106 0.72 -7.72 1.47
C ILE A 106 1.93 -8.66 1.54
N THR A 107 2.13 -9.47 0.50
CA THR A 107 3.29 -10.36 0.37
C THR A 107 4.29 -9.78 -0.62
N LEU A 108 5.48 -9.49 -0.12
CA LEU A 108 6.60 -8.96 -0.90
C LEU A 108 7.58 -10.09 -1.22
N LYS A 109 7.88 -10.30 -2.51
CA LYS A 109 8.96 -11.19 -2.95
C LYS A 109 10.27 -10.42 -2.92
N LYS A 110 11.20 -10.84 -2.07
CA LYS A 110 12.52 -10.23 -1.97
C LYS A 110 13.32 -10.53 -3.24
N ARG A 111 14.09 -9.55 -3.72
CA ARG A 111 15.02 -9.74 -4.85
C ARG A 111 16.18 -10.66 -4.51
N HIS A 112 16.67 -10.56 -3.28
CA HIS A 112 17.73 -11.39 -2.73
C HIS A 112 17.19 -12.15 -1.52
N SER A 113 17.49 -13.44 -1.46
CA SER A 113 17.18 -14.30 -0.32
C SER A 113 18.08 -13.90 0.85
N GLN A 114 17.61 -12.97 1.68
CA GLN A 114 18.36 -12.44 2.81
C GLN A 114 17.42 -11.97 3.91
N ARG A 115 17.95 -11.91 5.14
CA ARG A 115 17.22 -11.33 6.28
C ARG A 115 17.22 -9.81 6.15
N TRP A 116 16.04 -9.20 6.29
CA TRP A 116 15.91 -7.76 6.12
C TRP A 116 16.18 -6.97 7.41
N GLY A 117 15.97 -7.57 8.58
CA GLY A 117 16.14 -6.90 9.89
C GLY A 117 15.13 -5.76 10.16
N GLY A 118 14.27 -5.45 9.19
CA GLY A 118 13.21 -4.44 9.24
C GLY A 118 12.62 -4.23 7.85
N LEU A 119 11.35 -3.81 7.78
CA LEU A 119 10.65 -3.53 6.53
C LEU A 119 11.18 -2.26 5.85
N GLU A 120 11.23 -1.17 6.61
CA GLU A 120 11.46 0.18 6.09
C GLU A 120 12.95 0.52 6.07
N ALA A 121 13.35 1.33 5.08
CA ALA A 121 14.65 1.95 5.07
C ALA A 121 14.79 2.87 6.30
N PRO A 122 15.95 2.92 6.96
CA PRO A 122 16.16 3.89 8.03
C PRO A 122 15.93 5.30 7.48
N ALA A 123 15.07 6.07 8.15
CA ALA A 123 14.89 7.47 7.83
C ALA A 123 16.26 8.15 7.99
N THR A 124 16.81 8.65 6.89
CA THR A 124 18.02 9.47 6.93
C THR A 124 17.59 10.77 7.63
N GLN A 125 18.06 10.97 8.87
CA GLN A 125 17.87 12.24 9.59
C GLN A 125 18.57 13.38 8.88
#